data_AF-A0A0Q6TK03-F1
#
_entry.id   AF-A0A0Q6TK03-F1
#
_cell.length_a   1.000
_cell.length_b   1.000
_cell.length_c   1.000
_cell.angle_alpha   90.00
_cell.angle_beta   90.00
_cell.angle_gamma   90.00
#
_symmetry.space_group_name_H-M   'P 1'
#
loop_
_entity.id
_entity.type
_entity.pdbx_description
1 polymer ?
#
loop_
_entity_poly.entity_id
_entity_poly.type
_entity_poly.pdbx_seq_one_letter_code
_entity_poly.pdbx_strand_id
1 'polypeptide(L)'
;MRKLITYALIPGLLAAAGCSTVDTGLRNTVVLHYQHVANVHRIDFTNPVALPNRAPVEALLPLDSHGFWAVFVLCALDVTGASIPSFYFDVDRMRVQYGDRRYGPLRPYTLRLDDTADINSRFDTPALADAIAAEIQRGPSSQVFRHGYYGHLDYRFAIYIPRALPDYSGDQLSLRYEGGQTLALGNDYSPADVTSAGPHGSGVAAHCRP
;
A
#
# COMPACT_ATOMS: atom_id res chain seq x y z
N MET A 1 -73.83 -34.33 19.46
CA MET A 1 -72.41 -34.59 19.81
C MET A 1 -71.60 -34.24 18.56
N ARG A 2 -70.98 -33.06 18.44
CA ARG A 2 -69.56 -32.74 18.78
C ARG A 2 -68.61 -33.81 18.20
N LYS A 3 -67.64 -33.54 17.31
CA LYS A 3 -66.82 -32.33 17.11
C LYS A 3 -66.32 -32.19 15.65
N LEU A 4 -66.31 -30.95 15.14
CA LEU A 4 -65.44 -30.47 14.06
C LEU A 4 -64.00 -30.38 14.58
N ILE A 5 -63.02 -30.70 13.73
CA ILE A 5 -61.64 -30.19 13.87
C ILE A 5 -61.23 -29.58 12.53
N THR A 6 -61.29 -28.26 12.54
CA THR A 6 -60.81 -27.30 11.55
C THR A 6 -59.28 -27.27 11.62
N TYR A 7 -58.58 -27.60 10.53
CA TYR A 7 -57.16 -27.29 10.42
C TYR A 7 -57.01 -25.90 9.78
N ALA A 8 -56.59 -24.96 10.61
CA ALA A 8 -56.36 -23.58 10.28
C ALA A 8 -55.16 -23.43 9.33
N LEU A 9 -55.38 -22.67 8.26
CA LEU A 9 -54.34 -22.03 7.45
C LEU A 9 -53.47 -21.14 8.36
N ILE A 10 -52.16 -21.37 8.36
CA ILE A 10 -51.18 -20.41 8.89
C ILE A 10 -50.48 -19.76 7.68
N PRO A 11 -50.89 -18.56 7.23
CA PRO A 11 -50.05 -17.72 6.39
C PRO A 11 -49.06 -17.00 7.32
N GLY A 12 -47.90 -17.61 7.52
CA GLY A 12 -46.80 -16.99 8.25
C GLY A 12 -46.10 -15.96 7.35
N LEU A 13 -46.24 -14.70 7.72
CA LEU A 13 -45.58 -13.54 7.12
C LEU A 13 -44.07 -13.78 6.90
N LEU A 14 -43.62 -13.80 5.64
CA LEU A 14 -42.26 -13.40 5.28
C LEU A 14 -42.23 -11.88 5.21
N ALA A 15 -42.22 -11.27 6.39
CA ALA A 15 -41.90 -9.85 6.55
C ALA A 15 -40.43 -9.64 6.21
N ALA A 16 -40.19 -8.61 5.40
CA ALA A 16 -38.90 -8.11 4.96
C ALA A 16 -37.79 -8.24 6.03
N ALA A 17 -36.88 -9.19 5.83
CA ALA A 17 -35.55 -9.09 6.43
C ALA A 17 -34.80 -8.01 5.65
N GLY A 18 -34.61 -6.88 6.33
CA GLY A 18 -34.24 -5.60 5.74
C GLY A 18 -32.98 -5.60 4.89
N CYS A 19 -33.11 -4.99 3.71
CA CYS A 19 -32.04 -4.21 3.10
C CYS A 19 -31.74 -2.99 4.00
N SER A 20 -31.03 -3.23 5.10
CA SER A 20 -30.49 -2.22 5.99
C SER A 20 -29.32 -2.92 6.67
N THR A 21 -28.06 -2.65 6.38
CA THR A 21 -27.42 -1.34 6.31
C THR A 21 -26.05 -1.53 5.63
N VAL A 22 -25.91 -1.10 4.37
CA VAL A 22 -24.56 -0.85 3.81
C VAL A 22 -24.06 0.56 4.20
N ASP A 23 -24.94 1.40 4.76
CA ASP A 23 -24.71 2.84 4.91
C ASP A 23 -24.11 3.29 6.26
N THR A 24 -24.00 2.41 7.26
CA THR A 24 -23.41 2.77 8.58
C THR A 24 -21.91 2.55 8.66
N GLY A 25 -21.31 1.73 7.78
CA GLY A 25 -19.87 1.47 7.77
C GLY A 25 -19.04 2.53 7.04
N LEU A 26 -19.65 3.26 6.11
CA LEU A 26 -18.97 4.33 5.34
C LEU A 26 -18.92 5.66 6.09
N ARG A 27 -19.90 5.93 6.97
CA ARG A 27 -19.85 7.04 7.91
C ARG A 27 -18.71 6.76 8.89
N ASN A 28 -17.68 7.62 8.94
CA ASN A 28 -16.43 7.45 9.69
C ASN A 28 -15.25 6.83 8.92
N THR A 29 -15.35 6.68 7.60
CA THR A 29 -14.24 6.16 6.80
C THR A 29 -13.52 7.29 6.07
N VAL A 30 -12.19 7.33 6.18
CA VAL A 30 -11.33 8.14 5.31
C VAL A 30 -11.04 7.35 4.03
N VAL A 31 -11.23 7.96 2.87
CA VAL A 31 -10.96 7.31 1.58
C VAL A 31 -9.59 7.75 1.06
N LEU A 32 -8.74 6.79 0.72
CA LEU A 32 -7.41 7.01 0.16
C LEU A 32 -7.42 6.52 -1.27
N HIS A 33 -7.30 7.43 -2.24
CA HIS A 33 -7.19 7.07 -3.65
C HIS A 33 -5.72 6.92 -4.00
N TYR A 34 -5.33 5.79 -4.59
CA TYR A 34 -3.95 5.52 -4.96
C TYR A 34 -3.85 4.91 -6.35
N GLN A 35 -2.63 4.92 -6.88
CA GLN A 35 -2.25 4.16 -8.06
C GLN A 35 -1.02 3.31 -7.75
N HIS A 36 -1.05 2.03 -8.16
CA HIS A 36 0.14 1.17 -8.18
C HIS A 36 0.91 1.46 -9.48
N VAL A 37 2.09 2.09 -9.38
CA VAL A 37 2.78 2.62 -10.57
C VAL A 37 3.86 1.68 -11.08
N ALA A 38 4.56 0.96 -10.21
CA ALA A 38 5.63 0.06 -10.64
C ALA A 38 5.96 -1.02 -9.60
N ASN A 39 6.38 -2.18 -10.06
CA ASN A 39 7.19 -3.14 -9.31
C ASN A 39 8.66 -2.94 -9.69
N VAL A 40 9.53 -2.66 -8.73
CA VAL A 40 10.96 -2.39 -8.98
C VAL A 40 11.80 -3.51 -8.40
N HIS A 41 12.71 -4.10 -9.18
CA HIS A 41 13.53 -5.25 -8.75
C HIS A 41 14.94 -4.89 -8.30
N ARG A 42 15.41 -3.68 -8.60
CA ARG A 42 16.71 -3.16 -8.20
C ARG A 42 16.62 -1.65 -8.06
N ILE A 43 17.29 -1.11 -7.05
CA ILE A 43 17.42 0.33 -6.88
C ILE A 43 18.89 0.67 -7.01
N ASP A 44 19.24 1.40 -8.07
CA ASP A 44 20.57 1.97 -8.28
C ASP A 44 20.55 3.41 -7.75
N PHE A 45 21.42 3.71 -6.80
CA PHE A 45 21.43 5.02 -6.17
C PHE A 45 22.17 6.05 -7.01
N THR A 46 21.52 7.21 -7.20
CA THR A 46 22.16 8.39 -7.79
C THR A 46 23.36 8.86 -6.97
N ASN A 47 23.28 8.76 -5.65
CA ASN A 47 24.37 9.04 -4.73
C ASN A 47 24.61 7.79 -3.87
N PRO A 48 25.81 7.18 -3.92
CA PRO A 48 26.12 5.99 -3.12
C PRO A 48 25.86 6.21 -1.63
N VAL A 49 25.27 5.21 -0.97
CA VAL A 49 24.84 5.31 0.42
C VAL A 49 26.00 4.96 1.34
N ALA A 50 26.47 5.93 2.11
CA ALA A 50 27.49 5.71 3.12
C ALA A 50 26.92 4.94 4.31
N LEU A 51 27.54 3.81 4.65
CA LEU A 51 27.18 2.99 5.81
C LEU A 51 28.35 2.91 6.80
N PRO A 52 28.11 2.79 8.12
CA PRO A 52 29.14 3.04 9.14
C PRO A 52 30.38 2.13 9.13
N ASN A 53 30.32 0.95 8.49
CA ASN A 53 31.38 -0.07 8.56
C ASN A 53 31.60 -0.82 7.23
N ARG A 54 31.32 -0.19 6.08
CA ARG A 54 31.55 -0.81 4.77
C ARG A 54 31.74 0.24 3.68
N ALA A 55 32.10 -0.22 2.48
CA ALA A 55 32.14 0.63 1.30
C ALA A 55 30.74 1.25 1.03
N PRO A 56 30.68 2.45 0.42
CA PRO A 56 29.42 3.02 -0.01
C PRO A 56 28.65 2.03 -0.90
N VAL A 57 27.34 1.93 -0.68
CA VAL A 57 26.47 1.01 -1.43
C VAL A 57 25.93 1.74 -2.65
N GLU A 58 26.10 1.16 -3.82
CA GLU A 58 25.68 1.74 -5.09
C GLU A 58 24.30 1.24 -5.51
N ALA A 59 23.96 0.01 -5.15
CA ALA A 59 22.69 -0.60 -5.49
C ALA A 59 22.12 -1.50 -4.40
N LEU A 60 20.80 -1.68 -4.42
CA LEU A 60 20.09 -2.63 -3.58
C LEU A 60 19.35 -3.64 -4.42
N LEU A 61 19.47 -4.89 -4.01
CA LEU A 61 18.69 -5.99 -4.55
C LEU A 61 17.86 -6.63 -3.42
N PRO A 62 16.66 -7.12 -3.73
CA PRO A 62 15.91 -8.00 -2.84
C PRO A 62 16.74 -9.25 -2.49
N LEU A 63 16.64 -9.73 -1.25
CA LEU A 63 17.35 -10.94 -0.81
C LEU A 63 16.87 -12.18 -1.57
N ASP A 64 15.55 -12.31 -1.74
CA ASP A 64 14.95 -13.24 -2.70
C ASP A 64 14.99 -12.59 -4.08
N SER A 65 15.52 -13.26 -5.11
CA SER A 65 15.63 -12.71 -6.46
C SER A 65 14.29 -12.34 -7.10
N HIS A 66 13.18 -12.84 -6.56
CA HIS A 66 11.82 -12.51 -6.99
C HIS A 66 11.12 -11.50 -6.07
N GLY A 67 11.81 -10.97 -5.06
CA GLY A 67 11.33 -9.83 -4.30
C GLY A 67 11.35 -8.56 -5.14
N PHE A 68 10.66 -7.52 -4.66
CA PHE A 68 10.56 -6.24 -5.34
C PHE A 68 10.06 -5.13 -4.39
N TRP A 69 10.20 -3.88 -4.82
CA TRP A 69 9.52 -2.74 -4.22
C TRP A 69 8.28 -2.42 -5.04
N ALA A 70 7.10 -2.55 -4.43
CA ALA A 70 5.85 -2.08 -5.01
C ALA A 70 5.75 -0.57 -4.75
N VAL A 71 5.77 0.23 -5.81
CA VAL A 71 5.75 1.69 -5.77
C VAL A 71 4.35 2.20 -6.04
N PHE A 72 3.86 3.06 -5.17
CA PHE A 72 2.53 3.63 -5.21
C PHE A 72 2.59 5.15 -5.22
N VAL A 73 1.54 5.78 -5.75
CA VAL A 73 1.28 7.21 -5.63
C VAL A 73 -0.07 7.38 -4.92
N LEU A 74 -0.11 8.10 -3.80
CA LEU A 74 -1.36 8.57 -3.20
C LEU A 74 -1.86 9.77 -4.01
N CYS A 75 -2.99 9.59 -4.68
CA CYS A 75 -3.58 10.56 -5.60
C CYS A 75 -4.43 11.59 -4.87
N ALA A 76 -5.28 11.11 -3.98
CA ALA A 76 -6.22 11.94 -3.25
C ALA A 76 -6.58 11.31 -1.90
N LEU A 77 -7.07 12.15 -1.00
CA LEU A 77 -7.52 11.76 0.32
C LEU A 77 -8.81 12.50 0.65
N ASP A 78 -9.85 11.74 0.99
CA ASP A 78 -11.16 12.26 1.38
C ASP A 78 -11.41 11.99 2.86
N VAL A 79 -11.41 13.06 3.67
CA VAL A 79 -11.74 13.04 5.11
C VAL A 79 -13.18 13.50 5.36
N THR A 80 -13.93 13.89 4.32
CA THR A 80 -15.27 14.49 4.49
C THR A 80 -16.29 13.51 5.06
N GLY A 81 -16.17 12.22 4.74
CA GLY A 81 -17.03 11.16 5.28
C GLY A 81 -16.69 10.77 6.73
N ALA A 82 -15.58 11.24 7.29
CA ALA A 82 -15.09 10.82 8.58
C ALA A 82 -15.48 11.80 9.72
N SER A 83 -16.12 11.30 10.79
CA SER A 83 -16.41 12.11 12.00
C SER A 83 -15.17 12.30 12.89
N ILE A 84 -14.03 12.67 12.30
CA ILE A 84 -12.77 12.94 12.99
C ILE A 84 -12.30 14.37 12.68
N PRO A 85 -11.68 15.08 13.64
CA PRO A 85 -11.20 16.45 13.42
C PRO A 85 -10.03 16.49 12.42
N SER A 86 -9.22 15.44 12.42
CA SER A 86 -8.09 15.28 11.51
C SER A 86 -7.71 13.82 11.35
N PHE A 87 -7.16 13.49 10.20
CA PHE A 87 -6.53 12.23 9.87
C PHE A 87 -5.01 12.38 9.88
N TYR A 88 -4.31 11.50 10.59
CA TYR A 88 -2.85 11.43 10.55
C TYR A 88 -2.44 10.35 9.54
N PHE A 89 -1.92 10.79 8.41
CA PHE A 89 -1.31 9.94 7.39
C PHE A 89 0.13 9.61 7.78
N ASP A 90 0.51 8.33 7.65
CA ASP A 90 1.82 7.78 7.95
C ASP A 90 2.10 6.61 6.99
N VAL A 91 3.10 6.76 6.12
CA VAL A 91 3.48 5.75 5.12
C VAL A 91 3.81 4.41 5.79
N ASP A 92 4.39 4.40 6.99
CA ASP A 92 4.75 3.17 7.70
C ASP A 92 3.54 2.38 8.20
N ARG A 93 2.33 2.93 8.07
CA ARG A 93 1.04 2.24 8.32
C ARG A 93 0.40 1.70 7.04
N MET A 94 0.95 1.99 5.86
CA MET A 94 0.48 1.39 4.61
C MET A 94 0.95 -0.05 4.51
N ARG A 95 0.05 -0.92 4.06
CA ARG A 95 0.31 -2.33 3.79
C ARG A 95 -0.14 -2.69 2.39
N VAL A 96 0.66 -3.49 1.70
CA VAL A 96 0.15 -4.29 0.60
C VAL A 96 -0.56 -5.49 1.21
N GLN A 97 -1.85 -5.66 0.89
CA GLN A 97 -2.66 -6.83 1.21
C GLN A 97 -2.65 -7.77 0.01
N TYR A 98 -2.18 -9.00 0.20
CA TYR A 98 -2.19 -10.03 -0.83
C TYR A 98 -2.63 -11.36 -0.24
N GLY A 99 -3.83 -11.83 -0.60
CA GLY A 99 -4.49 -12.93 0.11
C GLY A 99 -4.60 -12.60 1.60
N ASP A 100 -4.15 -13.50 2.48
CA ASP A 100 -4.11 -13.27 3.94
C ASP A 100 -2.86 -12.53 4.42
N ARG A 101 -1.90 -12.24 3.53
CA ARG A 101 -0.61 -11.65 3.89
C ARG A 101 -0.62 -10.15 3.80
N ARG A 102 0.19 -9.52 4.65
CA ARG A 102 0.46 -8.09 4.65
C ARG A 102 1.94 -7.80 4.60
N TYR A 103 2.32 -6.90 3.71
CA TYR A 103 3.68 -6.41 3.55
C TYR A 103 3.72 -4.93 3.88
N GLY A 104 4.83 -4.42 4.41
CA GLY A 104 4.91 -3.07 4.96
C GLY A 104 6.31 -2.49 4.83
N PRO A 105 6.78 -1.71 5.82
CA PRO A 105 8.07 -1.03 5.72
C PRO A 105 9.23 -2.01 5.60
N LEU A 106 10.35 -1.48 5.10
CA LEU A 106 11.59 -2.23 4.94
C LEU A 106 12.03 -2.83 6.28
N ARG A 107 12.49 -4.08 6.23
CA ARG A 107 12.95 -4.82 7.40
C ARG A 107 14.46 -5.07 7.34
N PRO A 108 15.11 -5.28 8.49
CA PRO A 108 16.51 -5.70 8.51
C PRO A 108 16.66 -7.12 7.94
N TYR A 109 17.81 -7.40 7.35
CA TYR A 109 18.19 -8.70 6.80
C TYR A 109 17.31 -9.16 5.63
N THR A 110 16.82 -8.23 4.83
CA THR A 110 15.94 -8.55 3.70
C THR A 110 16.43 -8.03 2.36
N LEU A 111 17.56 -7.32 2.31
CA LEU A 111 18.16 -6.77 1.10
C LEU A 111 19.61 -7.22 0.97
N ARG A 112 20.03 -7.52 -0.25
CA ARG A 112 21.43 -7.63 -0.65
C ARG A 112 21.97 -6.25 -1.02
N LEU A 113 23.21 -6.01 -0.64
CA LEU A 113 23.95 -4.78 -0.96
C LEU A 113 24.81 -5.03 -2.19
N ASP A 114 24.57 -4.25 -3.23
CA ASP A 114 25.13 -4.46 -4.56
C ASP A 114 24.90 -5.91 -5.03
N ASP A 115 25.67 -6.40 -6.00
CA ASP A 115 25.60 -7.81 -6.41
C ASP A 115 26.47 -8.74 -5.53
N THR A 116 26.60 -8.41 -4.24
CA THR A 116 27.40 -9.19 -3.30
C THR A 116 26.54 -10.15 -2.47
N ALA A 117 27.18 -10.92 -1.59
CA ALA A 117 26.52 -11.73 -0.57
C ALA A 117 26.19 -10.92 0.70
N ASP A 118 26.60 -9.65 0.79
CA ASP A 118 26.34 -8.81 1.95
C ASP A 118 24.87 -8.43 2.05
N ILE A 119 24.35 -8.45 3.27
CA ILE A 119 22.94 -8.18 3.56
C ILE A 119 22.84 -6.95 4.47
N ASN A 120 21.77 -6.18 4.34
CA ASN A 120 21.47 -5.09 5.26
C ASN A 120 21.28 -5.59 6.71
N SER A 121 21.77 -4.82 7.66
CA SER A 121 21.57 -5.05 9.09
C SER A 121 20.54 -4.10 9.69
N ARG A 122 20.23 -4.28 10.98
CA ARG A 122 19.39 -3.33 11.74
C ARG A 122 19.96 -1.91 11.76
N PHE A 123 21.28 -1.76 11.72
CA PHE A 123 21.93 -0.45 11.74
C PHE A 123 21.94 0.24 10.38
N ASP A 124 21.98 -0.55 9.29
CA ASP A 124 21.97 0.00 7.92
C ASP A 124 20.54 0.37 7.47
N THR A 125 19.54 -0.37 7.97
CA THR A 125 18.15 -0.29 7.47
C THR A 125 17.56 1.12 7.43
N PRO A 126 17.72 1.98 8.46
CA PRO A 126 17.20 3.35 8.41
C PRO A 126 17.82 4.17 7.28
N ALA A 127 19.16 4.16 7.16
CA ALA A 127 19.87 4.90 6.12
C ALA A 127 19.49 4.41 4.71
N LEU A 128 19.34 3.09 4.54
CA LEU A 128 18.88 2.51 3.27
C LEU A 128 17.41 2.85 2.98
N ALA A 129 16.54 2.86 3.98
CA ALA A 129 15.14 3.23 3.80
C ALA A 129 14.98 4.70 3.37
N ASP A 130 15.80 5.60 3.94
CA ASP A 130 15.86 7.01 3.56
C ASP A 130 16.44 7.21 2.16
N ALA A 131 17.51 6.47 1.82
CA ALA A 131 18.07 6.51 0.48
C ALA A 131 17.09 6.00 -0.59
N ILE A 132 16.38 4.89 -0.31
CA ILE A 132 15.30 4.39 -1.18
C ILE A 132 14.22 5.46 -1.33
N ALA A 133 13.83 6.12 -0.22
CA ALA A 133 12.85 7.20 -0.25
C ALA A 133 13.28 8.34 -1.18
N ALA A 134 14.54 8.76 -1.10
CA ALA A 134 15.09 9.81 -1.96
C ALA A 134 15.11 9.38 -3.43
N GLU A 135 15.57 8.15 -3.73
CA GLU A 135 15.69 7.65 -5.10
C GLU A 135 14.32 7.53 -5.78
N ILE A 136 13.30 7.06 -5.06
CA ILE A 136 11.94 7.02 -5.59
C ILE A 136 11.23 8.38 -5.53
N GLN A 137 11.86 9.45 -5.08
CA GLN A 137 11.23 10.77 -4.90
C GLN A 137 9.98 10.69 -4.02
N ARG A 138 10.12 10.04 -2.85
CA ARG A 138 9.02 9.84 -1.90
C ARG A 138 8.40 11.19 -1.52
N GLY A 139 7.07 11.21 -1.40
CA GLY A 139 6.34 12.31 -0.77
C GLY A 139 6.58 12.38 0.75
N PRO A 140 5.82 13.21 1.48
CA PRO A 140 5.89 13.26 2.94
C PRO A 140 5.70 11.88 3.57
N SER A 141 6.59 11.51 4.51
CA SER A 141 6.47 10.25 5.26
C SER A 141 5.25 10.25 6.18
N SER A 142 4.87 11.42 6.70
CA SER A 142 3.65 11.61 7.45
C SER A 142 3.09 13.03 7.26
N GLN A 143 1.78 13.19 7.43
CA GLN A 143 1.10 14.47 7.36
C GLN A 143 -0.24 14.43 8.09
N VAL A 144 -0.62 15.55 8.71
CA VAL A 144 -1.96 15.74 9.27
C VAL A 144 -2.87 16.39 8.24
N PHE A 145 -4.00 15.75 7.96
CA PHE A 145 -5.07 16.29 7.12
C PHE A 145 -6.26 16.66 7.99
N ARG A 146 -6.72 17.91 7.93
CA ARG A 146 -7.98 18.31 8.57
C ARG A 146 -9.16 17.74 7.78
N HIS A 147 -10.36 17.83 8.33
CA HIS A 147 -11.58 17.50 7.61
C HIS A 147 -11.64 18.23 6.24
N GLY A 148 -11.91 17.50 5.16
CA GLY A 148 -11.92 18.02 3.79
C GLY A 148 -11.48 17.00 2.74
N TYR A 149 -11.54 17.40 1.47
CA TYR A 149 -11.01 16.65 0.33
C TYR A 149 -9.68 17.25 -0.12
N TYR A 150 -8.69 16.38 -0.34
CA TYR A 150 -7.36 16.74 -0.79
C TYR A 150 -7.04 15.96 -2.07
N GLY A 151 -7.21 16.60 -3.23
CA GLY A 151 -6.82 16.05 -4.52
C GLY A 151 -5.37 16.39 -4.88
N HIS A 152 -4.85 15.73 -5.92
CA HIS A 152 -3.53 16.01 -6.51
C HIS A 152 -2.38 15.96 -5.50
N LEU A 153 -2.40 14.98 -4.58
CA LEU A 153 -1.34 14.84 -3.59
C LEU A 153 -0.02 14.39 -4.25
N ASP A 154 -0.10 13.40 -5.15
CA ASP A 154 1.05 12.78 -5.81
C ASP A 154 2.13 12.28 -4.82
N TYR A 155 1.72 11.80 -3.63
CA TYR A 155 2.69 11.31 -2.64
C TYR A 155 3.16 9.93 -3.02
N ARG A 156 4.39 9.85 -3.54
CA ARG A 156 5.01 8.56 -3.87
C ARG A 156 5.50 7.87 -2.61
N PHE A 157 5.36 6.54 -2.56
CA PHE A 157 5.97 5.70 -1.54
C PHE A 157 6.17 4.28 -2.08
N ALA A 158 6.97 3.47 -1.37
CA ALA A 158 7.23 2.10 -1.75
C ALA A 158 7.05 1.15 -0.56
N ILE A 159 6.55 -0.05 -0.84
CA ILE A 159 6.41 -1.15 0.12
C ILE A 159 7.26 -2.31 -0.39
N TYR A 160 8.11 -2.84 0.48
CA TYR A 160 8.99 -3.94 0.11
C TYR A 160 8.28 -5.29 0.22
N ILE A 161 8.28 -6.05 -0.87
CA ILE A 161 7.73 -7.40 -0.98
C ILE A 161 8.91 -8.38 -1.03
N PRO A 162 9.16 -9.15 0.05
CA PRO A 162 10.40 -9.92 0.21
C PRO A 162 10.42 -11.26 -0.53
N ARG A 163 9.48 -11.51 -1.44
CA ARG A 163 9.31 -12.80 -2.14
C ARG A 163 8.44 -12.66 -3.38
N ALA A 164 8.51 -13.67 -4.24
CA ALA A 164 7.55 -13.83 -5.33
C ALA A 164 6.10 -13.82 -4.81
N LEU A 165 5.25 -13.04 -5.48
CA LEU A 165 3.81 -13.15 -5.41
C LEU A 165 3.32 -13.77 -6.73
N PRO A 166 2.36 -14.71 -6.74
CA PRO A 166 1.77 -15.17 -8.00
C PRO A 166 1.14 -14.01 -8.76
N ASP A 167 1.24 -14.00 -10.09
CA ASP A 167 0.53 -13.05 -10.97
C ASP A 167 0.68 -11.56 -10.60
N TYR A 168 1.78 -11.20 -9.92
CA TYR A 168 2.00 -9.83 -9.41
C TYR A 168 2.40 -8.82 -10.48
N SER A 169 2.95 -9.30 -11.60
CA SER A 169 3.41 -8.49 -12.71
C SER A 169 2.20 -8.08 -13.54
N GLY A 170 1.90 -6.78 -13.58
CA GLY A 170 0.79 -6.23 -14.37
C GLY A 170 -0.55 -6.12 -13.62
N ASP A 171 -0.67 -6.71 -12.43
CA ASP A 171 -1.85 -6.56 -11.59
C ASP A 171 -1.65 -5.52 -10.48
N GLN A 172 -2.71 -4.75 -10.20
CA GLN A 172 -2.70 -3.78 -9.13
C GLN A 172 -2.69 -4.49 -7.76
N LEU A 173 -1.66 -4.22 -6.96
CA LEU A 173 -1.61 -4.69 -5.59
C LEU A 173 -2.51 -3.83 -4.70
N SER A 174 -3.32 -4.50 -3.87
CA SER A 174 -4.26 -3.83 -2.99
C SER A 174 -3.57 -3.22 -1.78
N LEU A 175 -3.87 -1.96 -1.48
CA LEU A 175 -3.41 -1.31 -0.27
C LEU A 175 -4.41 -1.44 0.88
N ARG A 176 -3.88 -1.40 2.10
CA ARG A 176 -4.62 -1.26 3.35
C ARG A 176 -3.86 -0.31 4.27
N TYR A 177 -4.58 0.52 5.02
CA TYR A 177 -3.98 1.41 6.00
C TYR A 177 -4.27 0.94 7.43
N GLU A 178 -3.22 0.80 8.24
CA GLU A 178 -3.27 0.31 9.64
C GLU A 178 -3.27 1.45 10.66
N GLY A 179 -3.95 2.57 10.36
CA GLY A 179 -4.00 3.74 11.24
C GLY A 179 -5.39 4.29 11.56
N GLY A 180 -6.47 3.62 11.11
CA GLY A 180 -7.84 4.04 11.36
C GLY A 180 -8.85 3.34 10.45
N GLN A 181 -10.12 3.71 10.55
CA GLN A 181 -11.15 3.28 9.60
C GLN A 181 -10.91 3.97 8.26
N THR A 182 -10.42 3.19 7.30
CA THR A 182 -9.98 3.68 6.00
C THR A 182 -10.41 2.73 4.91
N LEU A 183 -10.63 3.30 3.73
CA LEU A 183 -10.86 2.57 2.49
C LEU A 183 -9.81 3.03 1.49
N ALA A 184 -8.92 2.12 1.07
CA ALA A 184 -7.94 2.40 0.04
C ALA A 184 -8.48 1.93 -1.31
N LEU A 185 -8.63 2.86 -2.25
CA LEU A 185 -9.17 2.62 -3.58
C LEU A 185 -8.07 2.81 -4.62
N GLY A 186 -7.74 1.74 -5.33
CA GLY A 186 -6.88 1.81 -6.50
C GLY A 186 -7.65 2.32 -7.72
N ASN A 187 -6.93 2.66 -8.79
CA ASN A 187 -7.52 3.09 -10.07
C ASN A 187 -7.43 2.01 -11.17
N ASP A 188 -7.01 0.79 -10.79
CA ASP A 188 -6.97 -0.42 -11.61
C ASP A 188 -6.05 -0.35 -12.84
N TYR A 189 -5.19 0.66 -12.91
CA TYR A 189 -4.11 0.69 -13.89
C TYR A 189 -3.04 -0.34 -13.52
N SER A 190 -2.65 -1.14 -14.51
CA SER A 190 -1.53 -2.07 -14.39
C SER A 190 -0.23 -1.32 -14.05
N PRO A 191 0.51 -1.76 -13.01
CA PRO A 191 1.84 -1.24 -12.74
C PRO A 191 2.83 -1.61 -13.85
N ALA A 192 3.85 -0.79 -14.05
CA ALA A 192 5.01 -1.21 -14.83
C ALA A 192 5.82 -2.25 -14.07
N ASP A 193 6.49 -3.16 -14.78
CA ASP A 193 7.46 -4.08 -14.18
C ASP A 193 8.86 -3.62 -14.57
N VAL A 194 9.65 -3.19 -13.58
CA VAL A 194 10.87 -2.41 -13.77
C VAL A 194 12.07 -3.16 -13.21
N THR A 195 13.01 -3.49 -14.09
CA THR A 195 14.25 -4.19 -13.69
C THR A 195 15.06 -3.37 -12.71
N SER A 196 15.26 -2.06 -12.98
CA SER A 196 15.92 -1.15 -12.06
C SER A 196 15.34 0.26 -12.11
N ALA A 197 15.31 0.91 -10.95
CA ALA A 197 15.07 2.35 -10.80
C ALA A 197 16.38 3.06 -10.45
N GLY A 198 16.56 4.30 -10.91
CA GLY A 198 17.78 5.10 -10.69
C GLY A 198 18.35 5.70 -11.97
N PRO A 199 19.59 6.25 -11.95
CA PRO A 199 20.23 6.95 -13.07
C PRO A 199 20.32 6.15 -14.38
N HIS A 200 20.42 4.83 -14.26
CA HIS A 200 20.57 3.89 -15.38
C HIS A 200 19.35 2.99 -15.56
N GLY A 201 18.30 3.21 -14.76
CA GLY A 201 17.08 2.42 -14.75
C GLY A 201 15.96 3.03 -15.59
N SER A 202 14.81 2.36 -15.58
CA SER A 202 13.58 2.94 -16.15
C SER A 202 12.96 3.91 -15.15
N GLY A 203 12.37 4.99 -15.66
CA GLY A 203 11.65 5.96 -14.84
C GLY A 203 10.39 5.33 -14.22
N VAL A 204 10.12 5.67 -12.95
CA VAL A 204 8.86 5.34 -12.28
C VAL A 204 7.92 6.53 -12.38
N ALA A 205 6.67 6.28 -12.78
CA ALA A 205 5.68 7.35 -12.95
C ALA A 205 5.49 8.14 -11.65
N ALA A 206 5.44 9.48 -11.79
CA ALA A 206 5.40 10.41 -10.67
C ALA A 206 4.01 10.89 -10.27
N HIS A 207 3.04 10.73 -11.17
CA HIS A 207 1.72 11.34 -11.06
C HIS A 207 0.65 10.29 -11.26
N CYS A 208 -0.49 10.54 -10.63
CA CYS A 208 -1.68 9.75 -10.90
C CYS A 208 -2.16 9.97 -12.32
N ARG A 209 -2.54 8.87 -12.98
CA ARG A 209 -3.16 8.92 -14.29
C ARG A 209 -4.59 9.45 -14.18
N PRO A 210 -5.06 10.19 -15.19
CA PRO A 210 -6.44 10.65 -15.26
C PRO A 210 -7.44 9.49 -15.35
#